data_AF-A0A7J3I0B0-F1
#
_entry.id   AF-A0A7J3I0B0-F1
#
_cell.length_a   1.000
_cell.length_b   1.000
_cell.length_c   1.000
_cell.angle_alpha   90.00
_cell.angle_beta   90.00
_cell.angle_gamma   90.00
#
_symmetry.space_group_name_H-M   'P 1'
#
loop_
_entity.id
_entity.type
_entity.pdbx_description
1 polymer ?
#
loop_
_entity_poly.entity_id
_entity_poly.type
_entity_poly.pdbx_seq_one_letter_code
_entity_poly.pdbx_strand_id
1 'polypeptide(L)' 'MLAGSFMALVGFVVRRGSDEAASTTQRIIEFLKSEGHDAVLVSSPSDIVEEMSFIVSNGGDGTVIHTARMV' A
#
# COMPACT_ATOMS: atom_id res chain seq x y z
N MET A 1 19.31 19.21 -15.28
CA MET A 1 18.11 18.37 -15.42
C MET A 1 17.94 17.63 -14.10
N LEU A 2 17.00 18.06 -13.26
CA LEU A 2 16.61 17.27 -12.09
C LEU A 2 15.84 16.07 -12.62
N ALA A 3 16.18 14.86 -12.17
CA ALA A 3 15.42 13.65 -12.50
C ALA A 3 13.94 13.93 -12.24
N GLY A 4 13.08 13.65 -13.22
CA GLY A 4 11.64 13.81 -13.05
C GLY A 4 11.20 13.03 -11.82
N SER A 5 10.55 13.69 -10.86
CA SER A 5 9.98 13.03 -9.69
C SER A 5 9.02 11.94 -10.17
N PHE A 6 9.32 10.68 -9.86
CA PHE A 6 8.44 9.55 -10.16
C PHE A 6 7.30 9.53 -9.14
N MET A 7 6.07 9.72 -9.60
CA MET A 7 4.88 9.57 -8.75
C MET A 7 4.48 8.09 -8.73
N ALA A 8 4.70 7.41 -7.60
CA ALA A 8 4.27 6.04 -7.39
C ALA A 8 2.82 5.99 -6.89
N LEU A 9 2.07 4.98 -7.33
CA LEU A 9 0.83 4.57 -6.68
C LEU A 9 1.07 3.30 -5.87
N VAL A 10 0.88 3.37 -4.54
CA VAL A 10 1.16 2.27 -3.61
C VAL A 10 -0.13 1.70 -3.02
N GLY A 11 -0.38 0.42 -3.22
CA GLY A 11 -1.48 -0.30 -2.59
C GLY A 11 -1.08 -0.89 -1.23
N PHE A 12 -1.94 -0.76 -0.22
CA PHE A 12 -1.71 -1.31 1.12
C PHE A 12 -2.75 -2.38 1.47
N VAL A 13 -2.30 -3.61 1.70
CA VAL A 13 -3.12 -4.68 2.26
C VAL A 13 -2.84 -4.76 3.75
N VAL A 14 -3.85 -4.47 4.57
CA VAL A 14 -3.69 -4.34 6.02
C VAL A 14 -4.42 -5.46 6.76
N ARG A 15 -3.79 -6.03 7.80
CA ARG A 15 -4.44 -7.01 8.67
C ARG A 15 -5.70 -6.43 9.32
N ARG A 16 -6.86 -7.03 9.03
CA ARG A 16 -8.14 -6.64 9.67
C ARG A 16 -8.10 -6.84 11.18
N GLY A 17 -8.66 -5.88 11.91
CA GLY A 17 -8.74 -5.90 13.38
C GLY A 17 -7.42 -5.63 14.10
N SER A 18 -6.37 -5.17 13.41
CA SER A 18 -5.10 -4.77 14.02
C SER A 18 -4.94 -3.25 13.98
N ASP A 19 -5.22 -2.60 15.10
CA ASP A 19 -5.08 -1.14 15.25
C ASP A 19 -3.63 -0.68 15.07
N GLU A 20 -2.67 -1.51 15.47
CA GLU A 20 -1.24 -1.28 15.27
C GLU A 20 -0.87 -1.26 13.77
N ALA A 21 -1.33 -2.25 13.00
CA ALA A 21 -1.09 -2.30 11.56
C ALA A 21 -1.81 -1.15 10.84
N ALA A 22 -3.04 -0.81 11.25
CA ALA A 22 -3.79 0.30 10.69
C ALA A 22 -3.11 1.66 10.93
N SER A 23 -2.75 1.96 12.18
CA SER A 23 -2.09 3.24 12.54
C SER A 23 -0.69 3.37 11.93
N THR A 24 0.05 2.27 11.80
CA THR A 24 1.35 2.28 11.12
C THR A 24 1.19 2.48 9.61
N THR A 25 0.21 1.82 8.99
CA THR A 25 -0.11 2.04 7.56
C THR A 25 -0.49 3.49 7.30
N GLN A 26 -1.32 4.09 8.16
CA GLN A 26 -1.72 5.48 8.02
C GLN A 26 -0.52 6.45 8.04
N ARG A 27 0.43 6.23 8.97
CA ARG A 27 1.67 7.02 9.03
C ARG A 27 2.53 6.88 7.76
N ILE A 28 2.59 5.68 7.19
CA ILE A 28 3.33 5.43 5.94
C ILE A 28 2.62 6.13 4.76
N ILE A 29 1.29 6.07 4.69
CA ILE A 29 0.50 6.76 3.67
C ILE A 29 0.72 8.26 3.73
N GLU A 30 0.72 8.85 4.92
CA GLU A 30 0.98 10.29 5.13
C GLU A 30 2.38 10.69 4.68
N PHE A 31 3.39 9.87 5.01
CA PHE A 31 4.76 10.07 4.55
C PHE A 31 4.88 9.97 3.02
N LEU A 32 4.28 8.95 2.39
CA LEU A 32 4.32 8.81 0.92
C LEU A 32 3.68 10.02 0.24
N LYS A 33 2.56 10.51 0.78
CA LYS A 33 1.90 11.72 0.27
C LYS A 33 2.76 12.97 0.43
N SER A 34 3.51 13.12 1.53
CA SER A 34 4.43 14.25 1.68
C SER A 34 5.60 14.23 0.69
N GLU A 35 5.99 13.03 0.20
CA GLU A 35 7.02 12.85 -0.83
C GLU A 35 6.46 12.95 -2.27
N GLY A 36 5.15 13.22 -2.43
CA GLY A 36 4.51 13.33 -3.74
C GLY A 36 4.14 12.00 -4.38
N HIS A 37 3.93 10.96 -3.58
CA HIS A 37 3.40 9.67 -4.01
C HIS A 37 1.95 9.48 -3.57
N ASP A 38 1.18 8.69 -4.32
CA ASP A 38 -0.18 8.31 -3.96
C ASP A 38 -0.21 6.94 -3.30
N ALA A 39 -1.17 6.76 -2.39
CA ALA A 39 -1.36 5.50 -1.69
C ALA A 39 -2.83 5.23 -1.37
N VAL A 40 -3.23 3.97 -1.50
CA VAL A 40 -4.60 3.49 -1.30
C VAL A 40 -4.63 2.20 -0.50
N LEU A 41 -5.72 1.94 0.20
CA LEU A 41 -5.96 0.64 0.81
C LEU A 41 -6.51 -0.33 -0.23
N VAL A 42 -6.00 -1.56 -0.22
CA VAL A 42 -6.42 -2.67 -1.08
C VAL A 42 -7.16 -3.68 -0.20
N SER A 43 -8.45 -3.85 -0.47
CA SER A 43 -9.33 -4.77 0.26
C SER A 43 -9.76 -5.97 -0.58
N SER A 44 -9.56 -5.90 -1.89
CA SER A 44 -9.97 -6.90 -2.89
C SER A 44 -9.11 -6.81 -4.15
N PRO A 45 -9.06 -7.86 -4.98
CA PRO A 45 -8.34 -7.82 -6.26
C PRO A 45 -8.78 -6.70 -7.20
N SER A 46 -10.05 -6.27 -7.15
CA SER A 46 -10.56 -5.18 -7.98
C SER A 46 -10.03 -3.80 -7.60
N ASP A 47 -9.39 -3.66 -6.44
CA ASP A 47 -8.74 -2.41 -6.04
C ASP A 47 -7.34 -2.26 -6.66
N ILE A 48 -6.82 -3.33 -7.29
CA ILE A 48 -5.50 -3.35 -7.94
C ILE A 48 -5.67 -2.90 -9.39
N VAL A 49 -4.99 -1.81 -9.74
CA VAL A 49 -5.01 -1.19 -11.06
C VAL A 49 -3.63 -1.28 -11.73
N GLU A 50 -3.60 -1.19 -13.06
CA GLU A 50 -2.37 -1.36 -13.86
C GLU A 50 -1.28 -0.34 -13.50
N GLU A 51 -1.66 0.87 -13.07
CA GLU A 51 -0.74 1.94 -12.70
C GLU A 51 -0.12 1.77 -11.31
N MET A 52 -0.55 0.76 -10.54
CA MET A 52 -0.04 0.52 -9.19
C MET A 52 1.41 0.01 -9.26
N SER A 53 2.33 0.78 -8.68
CA SER A 53 3.76 0.49 -8.74
C SER A 53 4.17 -0.61 -7.76
N PHE A 54 3.56 -0.63 -6.58
CA PHE A 54 3.89 -1.57 -5.51
C PHE A 54 2.66 -1.91 -4.67
N ILE A 55 2.65 -3.13 -4.12
CA ILE A 55 1.72 -3.53 -3.08
C ILE A 55 2.51 -3.86 -1.80
N VAL A 56 2.12 -3.22 -0.71
CA VAL A 56 2.71 -3.41 0.62
C VAL A 56 1.72 -4.17 1.50
N SER A 57 2.13 -5.34 1.96
CA SER A 57 1.42 -6.11 2.98
C SER A 57 1.84 -5.65 4.36
N ASN A 58 0.91 -5.10 5.16
CA ASN A 58 1.14 -4.76 6.56
C ASN A 58 0.36 -5.68 7.50
N GLY A 59 1.07 -6.66 8.07
CA GLY A 59 0.52 -7.69 8.93
C GLY A 59 1.54 -8.82 9.12
N GLY A 60 1.04 -10.02 9.48
CA GLY A 60 1.88 -11.23 9.55
C GLY A 60 1.79 -12.09 8.29
N ASP A 61 2.28 -13.32 8.36
CA ASP A 61 2.34 -14.26 7.23
C ASP A 61 0.99 -14.45 6.52
N GLY A 62 -0.11 -14.52 7.29
CA GLY A 62 -1.46 -14.63 6.74
C GLY A 62 -1.85 -13.45 5.84
N THR A 63 -1.41 -12.23 6.17
CA THR A 63 -1.63 -11.04 5.34
C THR A 63 -0.78 -11.09 4.07
N VAL A 64 0.47 -11.58 4.16
CA VAL A 64 1.35 -11.76 3.00
C VAL A 64 0.77 -12.80 2.04
N ILE A 65 0.34 -13.96 2.54
CA ILE A 65 -0.30 -15.01 1.74
C ILE A 65 -1.62 -14.49 1.13
N HIS A 66 -2.41 -13.74 1.90
CA HIS A 66 -3.63 -13.12 1.39
C HIS A 66 -3.34 -12.14 0.25
N THR A 67 -2.32 -11.29 0.40
CA THR A 67 -1.86 -10.35 -0.62
C THR A 67 -1.42 -11.08 -1.89
N ALA A 68 -0.62 -12.14 -1.76
CA ALA A 68 -0.16 -12.96 -2.88
C ALA A 68 -1.28 -13.68 -3.64
N ARG A 69 -2.48 -13.83 -3.05
CA ARG A 69 -3.66 -14.40 -3.73
C ARG A 69 -4.46 -13.36 -4.51
N MET A 70 -4.19 -12.07 -4.31
CA MET A 70 -4.89 -10.97 -4.99
C MET A 70 -4.15 -10.49 -6.25
N VAL A 71 -2.85 -10.78 -6.33
CA VAL A 71 -1.95 -10.43 -7.45
C VAL A 71 -1.66 -11.65 -8.32
#